data_AF-A0A0D8J717-F1
#
_entry.id   AF-A0A0D8J717-F1
#
_cell.length_a   1.000
_cell.length_b   1.000
_cell.length_c   1.000
_cell.angle_alpha   90.00
_cell.angle_beta   90.00
_cell.angle_gamma   90.00
#
_symmetry.space_group_name_H-M   'P 1'
#
loop_
_entity.id
_entity.type
_entity.pdbx_description
1 polymer ?
#
loop_
_entity_poly.entity_id
_entity_poly.type
_entity_poly.pdbx_seq_one_letter_code
_entity_poly.pdbx_strand_id
1 'polypeptide(L)'
;MLSFSHHPDDPIRNAALYILAIFDHYGLGIKDESYTRESSLLNSLLSDLSGSEALTNIRLIPQCDVYIAALQEAQNNFESNRLSFEEAQAEEGTRENASALKVQVVDLINKKVVPYLNVMAQLNDATYGSYARTVVEIIGTNNEVVRTRRSSEDDTEETE
;
A
#
# COMPACT_ATOMS: atom_id res chain seq x y z
N MET A 1 -1.74 -11.29 31.26
CA MET A 1 -0.51 -11.34 32.08
C MET A 1 -0.70 -10.73 33.46
N LEU A 2 -1.09 -9.45 33.56
CA LEU A 2 -1.31 -8.77 34.85
C LEU A 2 -2.36 -9.45 35.76
N SER A 3 -3.37 -10.10 35.20
CA SER A 3 -4.33 -10.89 36.01
C SER A 3 -3.71 -12.17 36.58
N PHE A 4 -2.79 -12.79 35.84
CA PHE A 4 -2.13 -14.04 36.25
C PHE A 4 -0.98 -13.80 37.25
N SER A 5 -0.42 -12.59 37.34
CA SER A 5 0.55 -12.23 38.40
C SER A 5 -0.06 -12.16 39.80
N HIS A 6 -1.39 -12.23 39.92
CA HIS A 6 -2.11 -12.36 41.20
C HIS A 6 -2.81 -13.71 41.34
N HIS A 7 -2.45 -14.70 40.51
CA HIS A 7 -3.06 -16.02 40.54
C HIS A 7 -2.75 -16.74 41.87
N PRO A 8 -3.73 -17.47 42.46
CA PRO A 8 -3.52 -18.18 43.72
C PRO A 8 -2.52 -19.35 43.63
N ASP A 9 -2.33 -19.90 42.42
CA ASP A 9 -1.36 -20.96 42.15
C ASP A 9 0.06 -20.38 41.94
N ASP A 10 1.01 -20.81 42.77
CA ASP A 10 2.40 -20.30 42.81
C ASP A 10 3.14 -20.50 41.48
N PRO A 11 3.14 -21.69 40.84
CA PRO A 11 3.68 -21.91 39.51
C PRO A 11 3.16 -20.93 38.45
N ILE A 12 1.84 -20.73 38.36
CA ILE A 12 1.22 -19.84 37.36
C ILE A 12 1.59 -18.39 37.64
N ARG A 13 1.59 -17.99 38.91
CA ARG A 13 1.95 -16.64 39.33
C ARG A 13 3.41 -16.32 39.00
N ASN A 14 4.32 -17.21 39.33
CA ASN A 14 5.75 -17.02 39.08
C ASN A 14 6.04 -16.99 37.57
N ALA A 15 5.40 -17.86 36.79
CA ALA A 15 5.49 -17.83 35.33
C ALA A 15 4.96 -16.51 34.76
N ALA A 16 3.82 -16.02 35.25
CA ALA A 16 3.25 -14.75 34.80
C ALA A 16 4.14 -13.55 35.15
N LEU A 17 4.76 -13.52 36.33
CA LEU A 17 5.72 -12.49 36.71
C LEU A 17 6.97 -12.52 35.82
N TYR A 18 7.47 -13.71 35.50
CA TYR A 18 8.63 -13.88 34.62
C TYR A 18 8.35 -13.31 33.22
N ILE A 19 7.23 -13.69 32.61
CA ILE A 19 6.90 -13.20 31.25
C ILE A 19 6.51 -11.72 31.28
N LEU A 20 5.86 -11.24 32.34
CA LEU A 20 5.58 -9.81 32.50
C LEU A 20 6.87 -8.99 32.59
N ALA A 21 7.91 -9.49 33.27
CA ALA A 21 9.21 -8.81 33.32
C ALA A 21 9.87 -8.69 31.94
N ILE A 22 9.76 -9.73 31.10
CA ILE A 22 10.21 -9.65 29.69
C ILE A 22 9.42 -8.57 28.96
N PHE A 23 8.10 -8.53 29.11
CA PHE A 23 7.26 -7.53 28.45
C PHE A 23 7.56 -6.10 28.92
N ASP A 24 7.76 -5.90 30.22
CA ASP A 24 8.06 -4.60 30.84
C ASP A 24 9.41 -4.02 30.40
N HIS A 25 10.37 -4.87 30.03
CA HIS A 25 11.65 -4.42 29.45
C HIS A 25 11.46 -3.62 28.16
N TYR A 26 10.45 -3.95 27.36
CA TYR A 26 10.12 -3.23 26.13
C TYR A 26 9.04 -2.16 26.35
N GLY A 27 8.06 -2.46 27.23
CA GLY A 27 7.02 -1.54 27.65
C GLY A 27 5.91 -1.29 26.61
N LEU A 28 4.84 -0.60 27.03
CA LEU A 28 3.70 -0.28 26.15
C LEU A 28 3.97 0.88 25.17
N GLY A 29 5.11 1.56 25.31
CA GLY A 29 5.50 2.68 24.45
C GLY A 29 5.93 2.26 23.04
N ILE A 30 6.12 0.95 22.79
CA ILE A 30 6.48 0.39 21.47
C ILE A 30 5.52 0.87 20.37
N LYS A 31 4.22 0.99 20.69
CA LYS A 31 3.17 1.42 19.74
C LYS A 31 3.26 2.88 19.32
N ASP A 32 4.00 3.69 20.08
CA ASP A 32 4.14 5.13 19.84
C ASP A 32 5.44 5.44 19.06
N GLU A 33 6.23 4.43 18.73
CA GLU A 33 7.46 4.53 17.94
C GLU A 33 7.19 4.51 16.43
N SER A 34 8.20 4.90 15.64
CA SER A 34 8.13 4.69 14.18
C SER A 34 8.01 3.20 13.84
N TYR A 35 7.29 2.85 12.77
CA TYR A 35 7.09 1.45 12.36
C TYR A 35 8.39 0.62 12.25
N THR A 36 9.49 1.22 11.81
CA THR A 36 10.79 0.53 11.76
C THR A 36 11.29 0.14 13.16
N ARG A 37 11.17 1.07 14.11
CA ARG A 37 11.60 0.85 15.49
C ARG A 37 10.62 -0.05 16.24
N GLU A 38 9.33 0.13 16.03
CA GLU A 38 8.27 -0.76 16.52
C GLU A 38 8.52 -2.21 16.08
N SER A 39 8.69 -2.47 14.78
CA SER A 39 9.02 -3.81 14.27
C SER A 39 10.28 -4.38 14.90
N SER A 40 11.34 -3.57 15.03
CA SER A 40 12.58 -4.02 15.67
C SER A 40 12.37 -4.43 17.12
N LEU A 41 11.63 -3.64 17.89
CA LEU A 41 11.35 -3.92 19.30
C LEU A 41 10.43 -5.15 19.45
N LEU A 42 9.41 -5.29 18.60
CA LEU A 42 8.53 -6.45 18.58
C LEU A 42 9.29 -7.74 18.22
N ASN A 43 10.17 -7.69 17.22
CA ASN A 43 11.01 -8.83 16.87
C ASN A 43 11.96 -9.23 18.01
N SER A 44 12.54 -8.25 18.69
CA SER A 44 13.35 -8.52 19.89
C SER A 44 12.52 -9.13 21.02
N LEU A 45 11.32 -8.59 21.30
CA LEU A 45 10.40 -9.14 22.30
C LEU A 45 10.02 -10.59 21.98
N LEU A 46 9.61 -10.86 20.75
CA LEU A 46 9.24 -12.21 20.29
C LEU A 46 10.43 -13.18 20.35
N SER A 47 11.64 -12.68 20.05
CA SER A 47 12.88 -13.45 20.22
C SER A 47 13.12 -13.82 21.69
N ASP A 48 13.01 -12.87 22.62
CA ASP A 48 13.19 -13.14 24.06
C ASP A 48 12.14 -14.11 24.60
N LEU A 49 10.90 -14.03 24.11
CA LEU A 49 9.82 -14.95 24.44
C LEU A 49 9.99 -16.36 23.84
N SER A 50 10.84 -16.52 22.82
CA SER A 50 11.17 -17.81 22.22
C SER A 50 12.24 -18.60 22.99
N GLY A 51 12.86 -18.00 24.01
CA GLY A 51 13.85 -18.64 24.87
C GLY A 51 13.28 -19.86 25.60
N SER A 52 14.11 -20.88 25.86
CA SER A 52 13.68 -22.15 26.48
C SER A 52 13.00 -21.96 27.84
N GLU A 53 13.49 -21.04 28.65
CA GLU A 53 12.90 -20.68 29.95
C GLU A 53 11.57 -19.94 29.79
N ALA A 54 11.48 -19.01 28.83
CA ALA A 54 10.24 -18.31 28.52
C ALA A 54 9.17 -19.28 28.01
N LEU A 55 9.49 -20.19 27.09
CA LEU A 55 8.58 -21.22 26.58
C LEU A 55 8.07 -22.15 27.69
N THR A 56 8.91 -22.48 28.67
CA THR A 56 8.51 -23.28 29.83
C THR A 56 7.45 -22.54 30.66
N ASN A 57 7.67 -21.25 30.93
CA ASN A 57 6.75 -20.40 31.68
C ASN A 57 5.45 -20.11 30.91
N ILE A 58 5.53 -19.87 29.60
CA ILE A 58 4.36 -19.65 28.73
C ILE A 58 3.38 -20.82 28.80
N ARG A 59 3.88 -22.06 28.82
CA ARG A 59 3.03 -23.27 28.92
C ARG A 59 2.27 -23.40 30.23
N LEU A 60 2.73 -22.73 31.30
CA LEU A 60 2.04 -22.72 32.60
C LEU A 60 0.89 -21.71 32.64
N ILE A 61 0.87 -20.74 31.73
CA ILE A 61 -0.12 -19.67 31.71
C ILE A 61 -1.19 -19.99 30.66
N PRO A 62 -2.47 -20.14 31.05
CA PRO A 62 -3.54 -20.43 30.10
C PRO A 62 -3.59 -19.41 28.94
N GLN A 63 -3.64 -19.92 27.71
CA GLN A 63 -3.78 -19.16 26.46
C GLN A 63 -2.60 -18.21 26.12
N CYS A 64 -1.53 -18.19 26.92
CA CYS A 64 -0.40 -17.29 26.68
C CYS A 64 0.32 -17.63 25.37
N ASP A 65 0.43 -18.90 25.03
CA ASP A 65 0.97 -19.41 23.78
C ASP A 65 0.18 -18.91 22.56
N VAL A 66 -1.16 -18.94 22.64
CA VAL A 66 -2.06 -18.47 21.58
C VAL A 66 -1.84 -16.97 21.32
N TYR A 67 -1.78 -16.16 22.37
CA TYR A 67 -1.58 -14.72 22.21
C TYR A 67 -0.20 -14.36 21.65
N ILE A 68 0.85 -15.07 22.07
CA ILE A 68 2.21 -14.86 21.53
C ILE A 68 2.27 -15.28 20.05
N ALA A 69 1.65 -16.41 19.70
CA ALA A 69 1.57 -16.85 18.30
C ALA A 69 0.79 -15.85 17.43
N ALA A 70 -0.33 -15.33 17.91
CA ALA A 70 -1.10 -14.30 17.20
C ALA A 70 -0.29 -13.00 17.02
N LEU A 71 0.50 -12.60 18.02
CA LEU A 71 1.39 -11.44 17.91
C LEU A 71 2.48 -11.67 16.87
N GLN A 72 3.10 -12.86 16.85
CA GLN A 72 4.10 -13.23 15.85
C GLN A 72 3.51 -13.20 14.43
N GLU A 73 2.31 -13.74 14.25
CA GLU A 73 1.61 -13.73 12.97
C GLU A 73 1.30 -12.31 12.51
N ALA A 74 0.81 -11.45 13.41
CA ALA A 74 0.55 -10.05 13.10
C ALA A 74 1.83 -9.31 12.66
N GLN A 75 2.95 -9.54 13.36
CA GLN A 75 4.25 -8.96 13.01
C GLN A 75 4.74 -9.42 11.63
N ASN A 76 4.67 -10.73 11.35
CA ASN A 76 5.07 -11.29 10.06
C ASN A 76 4.22 -10.72 8.91
N ASN A 77 2.90 -10.62 9.11
CA ASN A 77 1.99 -10.05 8.13
C ASN A 77 2.28 -8.58 7.87
N PHE A 78 2.57 -7.80 8.92
CA PHE A 78 2.95 -6.40 8.77
C PHE A 78 4.22 -6.24 7.93
N GLU A 79 5.28 -7.00 8.24
CA GLU A 79 6.55 -6.93 7.50
C GLU A 79 6.38 -7.38 6.04
N SER A 80 5.63 -8.45 5.80
CA SER A 80 5.34 -8.92 4.44
C SER A 80 4.56 -7.89 3.63
N ASN A 81 3.56 -7.24 4.23
CA ASN A 81 2.80 -6.18 3.56
C ASN A 81 3.68 -4.96 3.27
N ARG A 82 4.57 -4.60 4.19
CA ARG A 82 5.49 -3.47 3.98
C ARG A 82 6.46 -3.75 2.83
N LEU A 83 7.04 -4.95 2.79
CA LEU A 83 7.92 -5.36 1.69
C LEU A 83 7.18 -5.30 0.34
N SER A 84 5.98 -5.87 0.26
CA SER A 84 5.17 -5.83 -0.95
C SER A 84 4.82 -4.39 -1.38
N PHE A 85 4.53 -3.51 -0.42
CA PHE A 85 4.28 -2.10 -0.70
C PHE A 85 5.54 -1.38 -1.22
N GLU A 86 6.70 -1.62 -0.61
CA GLU A 86 7.99 -1.07 -1.05
C GLU A 86 8.33 -1.56 -2.48
N GLU A 87 8.10 -2.84 -2.79
CA GLU A 87 8.26 -3.41 -4.13
C GLU A 87 7.31 -2.76 -5.15
N ALA A 88 6.02 -2.64 -4.81
CA ALA A 88 5.03 -2.00 -5.67
C ALA A 88 5.36 -0.52 -5.93
N GLN A 89 5.82 0.20 -4.91
CA GLN A 89 6.25 1.59 -5.03
C GLN A 89 7.51 1.71 -5.91
N ALA A 90 8.47 0.79 -5.77
CA ALA A 90 9.65 0.76 -6.63
C ALA A 90 9.26 0.51 -8.09
N GLU A 91 8.37 -0.46 -8.36
CA GLU A 91 7.85 -0.71 -9.70
C GLU A 91 7.11 0.52 -10.26
N GLU A 92 6.24 1.15 -9.48
CA GLU A 92 5.53 2.35 -9.90
C GLU A 92 6.49 3.50 -10.20
N GLY A 93 7.54 3.67 -9.40
CA GLY A 93 8.61 4.63 -9.66
C GLY A 93 9.37 4.39 -10.97
N THR A 94 9.37 3.16 -11.50
CA THR A 94 9.95 2.86 -12.83
C THR A 94 8.99 3.08 -13.98
N ARG A 95 7.68 3.18 -13.73
CA ARG A 95 6.69 3.41 -14.78
C ARG A 95 6.70 4.88 -15.17
N GLU A 96 6.50 5.15 -16.46
CA GLU A 96 6.29 6.52 -16.91
C GLU A 96 5.02 7.08 -16.25
N ASN A 97 5.15 8.27 -15.67
CA ASN A 97 4.00 8.92 -15.07
C ASN A 97 2.93 9.23 -16.14
N ALA A 98 1.67 9.25 -15.71
CA ALA A 98 0.54 9.46 -16.61
C ALA A 98 0.62 10.77 -17.41
N SER A 99 1.26 11.80 -16.85
CA SER A 99 1.48 13.08 -17.52
C SER A 99 2.44 12.95 -18.71
N ALA A 100 3.54 12.22 -18.55
CA ALA A 100 4.49 11.92 -19.61
C ALA A 100 3.83 11.07 -20.70
N LEU A 101 3.10 10.03 -20.31
CA LEU A 101 2.38 9.17 -21.25
C LEU A 101 1.32 9.96 -22.04
N LYS A 102 0.58 10.85 -21.39
CA LYS A 102 -0.37 11.76 -22.06
C LYS A 102 0.31 12.56 -23.15
N VAL A 103 1.46 13.17 -22.86
CA VAL A 103 2.21 13.97 -23.85
C VAL A 103 2.63 13.09 -25.03
N GLN A 104 3.16 11.90 -24.78
CA GLN A 104 3.56 10.97 -25.83
C GLN A 104 2.38 10.52 -26.71
N VAL A 105 1.24 10.19 -26.11
CA VAL A 105 0.03 9.77 -26.83
C VAL A 105 -0.51 10.91 -27.70
N VAL A 106 -0.60 12.13 -27.16
CA VAL A 106 -1.04 13.30 -27.93
C VAL A 106 -0.09 13.56 -29.11
N ASP A 107 1.21 13.43 -28.89
CA ASP A 107 2.21 13.61 -29.95
C ASP A 107 2.04 12.56 -31.07
N LEU A 108 1.86 11.30 -30.69
CA LEU A 108 1.65 10.20 -31.63
C LEU A 108 0.38 10.40 -32.47
N ILE A 109 -0.72 10.81 -31.84
CA ILE A 109 -1.99 11.06 -32.52
C ILE A 109 -1.81 12.19 -33.53
N ASN A 110 -1.28 13.33 -33.09
CA ASN A 110 -1.17 14.53 -33.91
C ASN A 110 -0.14 14.41 -35.04
N LYS A 111 0.98 13.73 -34.81
CA LYS A 111 2.07 13.64 -35.79
C LYS A 111 2.01 12.41 -36.68
N LYS A 112 1.36 11.32 -36.26
CA LYS A 112 1.34 10.07 -37.05
C LYS A 112 -0.07 9.65 -37.44
N VAL A 113 -0.97 9.48 -36.47
CA VAL A 113 -2.29 8.88 -36.72
C VAL A 113 -3.15 9.79 -37.61
N VAL A 114 -3.34 11.06 -37.22
CA VAL A 114 -4.18 12.00 -37.96
C VAL A 114 -3.62 12.27 -39.37
N PRO A 115 -2.32 12.56 -39.56
CA PRO A 115 -1.76 12.77 -40.90
C PRO A 115 -1.90 11.54 -41.81
N TYR A 116 -1.63 10.35 -41.27
CA TYR A 116 -1.75 9.11 -42.05
C TYR A 116 -3.17 8.84 -42.51
N LEU A 117 -4.14 8.96 -41.59
CA LEU A 117 -5.56 8.75 -41.91
C LEU A 117 -6.08 9.78 -42.89
N ASN A 118 -5.65 11.04 -42.80
CA ASN A 118 -6.01 12.06 -43.77
C ASN A 118 -5.52 11.72 -45.19
N VAL A 119 -4.28 11.24 -45.32
CA VAL A 119 -3.72 10.83 -46.62
C VAL A 119 -4.42 9.57 -47.14
N MET A 120 -4.61 8.56 -46.30
CA MET A 120 -5.20 7.29 -46.72
C MET A 120 -6.69 7.40 -47.03
N ALA A 121 -7.44 8.26 -46.35
CA ALA A 121 -8.82 8.56 -46.70
C ALA A 121 -8.93 9.23 -48.08
N GLN A 122 -7.95 10.05 -48.48
CA GLN A 122 -7.93 10.66 -49.82
C GLN A 122 -7.54 9.66 -50.91
N LEU A 123 -6.59 8.76 -50.63
CA LEU A 123 -6.09 7.78 -51.60
C LEU A 123 -7.01 6.56 -51.74
N ASN A 124 -7.64 6.13 -50.66
CA ASN A 124 -8.50 4.95 -50.60
C ASN A 124 -9.60 5.11 -49.54
N ASP A 125 -10.57 5.98 -49.84
CA ASP A 125 -11.74 6.23 -48.99
C ASP A 125 -12.54 4.96 -48.70
N ALA A 126 -12.65 4.05 -49.68
CA ALA A 126 -13.41 2.80 -49.54
C ALA A 126 -12.88 1.92 -48.40
N THR A 127 -11.56 1.95 -48.13
CA THR A 127 -10.95 1.19 -47.04
C THR A 127 -10.78 2.01 -45.75
N TYR A 128 -10.39 3.28 -45.84
CA TYR A 128 -9.96 4.06 -44.66
C TYR A 128 -10.92 5.18 -44.25
N GLY A 129 -11.89 5.55 -45.10
CA GLY A 129 -12.75 6.71 -44.90
C GLY A 129 -13.65 6.62 -43.68
N SER A 130 -14.25 5.45 -43.43
CA SER A 130 -15.09 5.23 -42.24
C SER A 130 -14.28 5.36 -40.95
N TYR A 131 -13.11 4.71 -40.90
CA TYR A 131 -12.21 4.74 -39.76
C TYR A 131 -11.67 6.15 -39.48
N ALA A 132 -11.26 6.88 -40.52
CA ALA A 132 -10.79 8.27 -40.39
C ALA A 132 -11.88 9.19 -39.80
N ARG A 133 -13.14 9.05 -40.24
CA ARG A 133 -14.28 9.81 -39.70
C ARG A 133 -14.55 9.51 -38.23
N THR A 134 -14.52 8.23 -37.84
CA THR A 134 -14.68 7.83 -36.43
C THR A 134 -13.58 8.43 -35.54
N VAL A 135 -12.32 8.43 -36.00
CA VAL A 135 -11.21 9.03 -35.24
C VAL A 135 -11.42 10.53 -35.06
N VAL A 136 -11.87 11.25 -36.10
CA VAL A 136 -12.20 12.68 -36.01
C VAL A 136 -13.32 12.95 -35.01
N GLU A 137 -14.37 12.14 -35.01
CA GLU A 137 -15.50 12.25 -34.07
C GLU A 137 -15.05 12.04 -32.62
N ILE A 138 -14.22 11.02 -32.36
CA ILE A 138 -13.67 10.74 -31.03
C ILE A 138 -12.80 11.90 -30.55
N ILE A 139 -11.95 12.46 -31.42
CA ILE A 139 -11.11 13.62 -31.08
C ILE A 139 -11.99 14.84 -30.79
N GLY A 140 -13.00 15.10 -31.62
CA GLY A 140 -13.93 16.23 -31.44
C GLY A 140 -14.68 16.15 -30.11
N THR A 141 -15.25 14.98 -29.81
CA THR A 141 -15.98 14.73 -28.55
C THR A 141 -15.08 14.94 -27.34
N ASN A 142 -13.84 14.43 -27.36
CA ASN A 142 -12.89 14.63 -26.27
C ASN A 142 -12.49 16.11 -26.10
N ASN A 143 -12.27 16.82 -27.20
CA ASN A 143 -11.94 18.24 -27.14
C ASN A 143 -13.08 19.06 -26.55
N GLU A 144 -14.33 18.71 -26.85
CA GLU A 144 -15.50 19.37 -26.28
C GLU A 144 -15.63 19.14 -24.78
N VAL A 145 -15.40 17.91 -24.29
CA VAL A 145 -15.35 17.61 -22.86
C VAL A 145 -14.27 18.43 -22.15
N VAL A 146 -13.07 18.50 -22.73
CA VAL A 146 -11.96 19.30 -22.17
C VAL A 146 -12.29 20.79 -22.15
N ARG A 147 -12.95 21.31 -23.19
CA ARG A 147 -13.36 22.71 -23.27
C ARG A 147 -14.37 23.06 -22.18
N THR A 148 -15.39 22.22 -22.01
CA THR A 148 -16.43 22.42 -20.98
C THR A 148 -15.84 22.41 -19.57
N ARG A 149 -14.86 21.53 -19.31
CA ARG A 149 -14.16 21.51 -18.02
C ARG A 149 -13.34 22.78 -17.76
N ARG A 150 -12.66 23.32 -18.78
CA ARG A 150 -11.90 24.56 -18.63
C ARG A 150 -12.80 25.77 -18.39
N SER A 151 -13.91 25.88 -19.11
CA SER A 151 -14.88 26.97 -18.88
C SER A 151 -15.48 26.94 -17.47
N SER A 152 -15.69 25.75 -16.90
CA SER A 152 -16.16 25.63 -15.52
C SER A 152 -15.08 25.91 -14.47
N GLU A 153 -13.79 25.77 -14.81
CA GLU A 153 -12.67 26.14 -13.94
C GLU A 153 -12.49 27.68 -13.95
N ASP A 154 -12.55 28.33 -15.12
CA ASP A 154 -12.45 29.80 -15.29
C ASP A 154 -13.60 30.58 -14.58
N ASP A 155 -14.83 30.06 -14.56
CA ASP A 155 -15.97 30.69 -13.86
C ASP A 155 -15.79 30.72 -12.32
N THR A 156 -14.88 29.90 -11.78
CA THR A 156 -14.60 29.85 -10.34
C THR A 156 -13.51 30.84 -9.93
N GLU A 157 -12.52 31.11 -10.79
CA GLU A 157 -11.42 32.04 -10.49
C GLU A 157 -11.83 33.52 -10.63
N GLU A 158 -12.89 33.85 -11.37
CA GLU A 158 -13.43 35.23 -11.44
C GLU A 158 -14.33 35.61 -10.24
N THR A 159 -14.52 34.74 -9.25
CA THR A 159 -15.38 34.99 -8.08
C THR A 159 -14.66 35.07 -6.72
N GLU A 160 -13.33 35.15 -6.70
CA GLU A 160 -12.53 35.43 -5.48
C GLU A 160 -11.88 36.82 -5.47
#